data_AF-A0A841DV04-F1
#
_entry.id   AF-A0A841DV04-F1
#
_cell.length_a   1.000
_cell.length_b   1.000
_cell.length_c   1.000
_cell.angle_alpha   90.00
_cell.angle_beta   90.00
_cell.angle_gamma   90.00
#
_symmetry.space_group_name_H-M   'P 1'
#
loop_
_entity.id
_entity.type
_entity.pdbx_description
1 polymer ?
#
loop_
_entity_poly.entity_id
_entity_poly.type
_entity_poly.pdbx_seq_one_letter_code
_entity_poly.pdbx_strand_id
1 'polypeptide(L)'
;MPAARQGPLGERAAGEIAAVLKEALPTAIGYAFDGAAELWADAGFTRASTCPVIAELPPGRAFKPPMVARAFVKASRSMQWVRTNDALVLRDEDGVHEVRWDQVAGVMRGQGDEPTVVFGLNGCAIPLGAAMFRGADQLLGELKDRVPADLWFDEPNDLD
;
A
#
# COMPACT_ATOMS: atom_id res chain seq x y z
N MET A 1 3.53 33.18 -24.14
CA MET A 1 3.01 31.86 -23.71
C MET A 1 3.45 30.84 -24.75
N PRO A 2 4.32 29.87 -24.45
CA PRO A 2 4.69 28.87 -25.43
C PRO A 2 3.57 27.82 -25.52
N ALA A 3 3.08 27.59 -26.74
CA ALA A 3 2.12 26.55 -27.05
C ALA A 3 2.71 25.17 -26.72
N ALA A 4 1.95 24.33 -26.01
CA ALA A 4 2.28 22.94 -25.78
C ALA A 4 2.46 22.24 -27.14
N ARG A 5 3.64 21.66 -27.37
CA ARG A 5 3.90 20.84 -28.55
C ARG A 5 3.13 19.53 -28.42
N GLN A 6 1.92 19.48 -28.97
CA GLN A 6 1.22 18.24 -29.29
C GLN A 6 1.93 17.60 -30.50
N GLY A 7 3.05 16.92 -30.24
CA GLY A 7 3.76 16.14 -31.24
C GLY A 7 3.25 14.70 -31.30
N PRO A 8 3.48 13.96 -32.41
CA PRO A 8 3.05 12.57 -32.63
C PRO A 8 3.64 11.53 -31.65
N LEU A 9 4.47 11.96 -30.70
CA LEU A 9 4.99 11.15 -29.61
C LEU A 9 4.02 11.08 -28.41
N GLY A 10 3.18 12.11 -28.20
CA GLY A 10 2.23 12.15 -27.08
C GLY A 10 1.02 11.23 -27.27
N GLU A 11 0.49 11.13 -28.49
CA GLU A 11 -0.62 10.21 -28.81
C GLU A 11 -0.20 8.74 -28.86
N ARG A 12 1.02 8.44 -29.30
CA ARG A 12 1.56 7.08 -29.26
C ARG A 12 1.77 6.61 -27.82
N ALA A 13 2.33 7.47 -26.98
CA ALA A 13 2.46 7.19 -25.55
C ALA A 13 1.10 6.97 -24.88
N ALA A 14 0.10 7.81 -25.17
CA ALA A 14 -1.25 7.64 -24.64
C ALA A 14 -1.92 6.34 -25.11
N GLY A 15 -1.73 5.96 -26.37
CA GLY A 15 -2.24 4.69 -26.92
C GLY A 15 -1.58 3.45 -26.30
N GLU A 16 -0.27 3.49 -26.08
CA GLU A 16 0.50 2.42 -25.43
C GLU A 16 0.13 2.30 -23.95
N ILE A 17 0.02 3.42 -23.23
CA ILE A 17 -0.46 3.46 -21.84
C ILE A 17 -1.89 2.89 -21.77
N ALA A 18 -2.80 3.30 -22.66
CA ALA A 18 -4.17 2.82 -22.66
C ALA A 18 -4.26 1.31 -22.99
N ALA A 19 -3.38 0.78 -23.83
CA ALA A 19 -3.30 -0.64 -24.12
C ALA A 19 -2.81 -1.44 -22.91
N VAL A 20 -1.73 -0.98 -22.27
CA VAL A 20 -1.19 -1.59 -21.04
C VAL A 20 -2.23 -1.55 -19.93
N LEU A 21 -2.93 -0.43 -19.75
CA LEU A 21 -4.01 -0.33 -18.77
C LEU A 21 -5.16 -1.29 -19.11
N LYS A 22 -5.62 -1.38 -20.35
CA LYS A 22 -6.68 -2.33 -20.73
C LYS A 22 -6.30 -3.78 -20.51
N GLU A 23 -5.04 -4.13 -20.75
CA GLU A 23 -4.50 -5.47 -20.50
C GLU A 23 -4.32 -5.75 -19.00
N ALA A 24 -3.87 -4.76 -18.23
CA ALA A 24 -3.59 -4.89 -16.80
C ALA A 24 -4.84 -4.77 -15.92
N LEU A 25 -5.83 -3.98 -16.33
CA LEU A 25 -7.06 -3.68 -15.57
C LEU A 25 -7.82 -4.92 -15.08
N PRO A 26 -7.97 -6.00 -15.87
CA PRO A 26 -8.58 -7.25 -15.40
C PRO A 26 -7.84 -7.90 -14.22
N THR A 27 -6.56 -7.57 -14.03
CA THR A 27 -5.71 -8.04 -12.92
C THR A 27 -5.32 -6.94 -11.96
N ALA A 28 -5.80 -5.71 -12.18
CA ALA A 28 -5.46 -4.57 -11.35
C ALA A 28 -6.13 -4.72 -9.98
N ILE A 29 -5.35 -4.48 -8.93
CA ILE A 29 -5.82 -4.50 -7.55
C ILE A 29 -6.00 -3.05 -7.12
N GLY A 30 -7.24 -2.68 -6.85
CA GLY A 30 -7.57 -1.39 -6.24
C GLY A 30 -7.38 -1.43 -4.73
N TYR A 31 -6.81 -0.37 -4.18
CA TYR A 31 -6.79 -0.12 -2.74
C TYR A 31 -7.77 1.02 -2.44
N ALA A 32 -8.63 0.82 -1.45
CA ALA A 32 -9.61 1.81 -1.05
C ALA A 32 -9.89 1.68 0.45
N PHE A 33 -10.26 2.78 1.09
CA PHE A 33 -10.71 2.78 2.48
C PHE A 33 -12.11 2.16 2.59
N ASP A 34 -12.45 1.59 3.74
CA ASP A 34 -13.72 0.86 3.96
C ASP A 34 -14.97 1.63 3.55
N GLY A 35 -14.97 2.96 3.68
CA GLY A 35 -16.09 3.82 3.29
C GLY A 35 -16.34 3.91 1.78
N ALA A 36 -15.42 3.43 0.95
CA ALA A 36 -15.56 3.45 -0.50
C ALA A 36 -16.19 2.15 -1.06
N ALA A 37 -16.42 1.12 -0.24
CA ALA A 37 -16.85 -0.19 -0.74
C ALA A 37 -18.12 -0.14 -1.61
N GLU A 38 -19.09 0.71 -1.25
CA GLU A 38 -20.32 0.92 -2.03
C GLU A 38 -20.03 1.57 -3.40
N LEU A 39 -19.17 2.59 -3.45
CA LEU A 39 -18.77 3.25 -4.70
C LEU A 39 -18.09 2.27 -5.67
N TRP A 40 -17.24 1.38 -5.16
CA TRP A 40 -16.57 0.36 -5.98
C TRP A 40 -17.55 -0.69 -6.49
N ALA A 41 -18.51 -1.10 -5.66
CA ALA A 41 -19.56 -2.02 -6.08
C ALA A 41 -20.44 -1.42 -7.19
N ASP A 42 -20.83 -0.14 -7.05
CA ASP A 42 -21.59 0.59 -8.07
C ASP A 42 -20.82 0.73 -9.39
N ALA A 43 -19.50 0.83 -9.32
CA ALA A 43 -18.60 0.84 -10.48
C ALA A 43 -18.35 -0.57 -11.08
N GLY A 44 -18.99 -1.63 -10.55
CA GLY A 44 -18.92 -2.99 -11.07
C GLY A 44 -17.74 -3.81 -10.55
N PHE A 45 -17.01 -3.32 -9.55
CA PHE A 45 -15.95 -4.10 -8.91
C PHE A 45 -16.52 -5.08 -7.89
N THR A 46 -15.87 -6.24 -7.77
CA THR A 46 -16.22 -7.26 -6.76
C THR A 46 -15.13 -7.30 -5.70
N ARG A 47 -15.53 -7.31 -4.42
CA ARG A 47 -14.59 -7.51 -3.32
C ARG A 47 -14.02 -8.93 -3.39
N ALA A 48 -12.70 -9.04 -3.45
CA ALA A 48 -11.99 -10.31 -3.41
C ALA A 48 -10.93 -10.28 -2.30
N SER A 49 -10.87 -11.32 -1.47
CA SER A 49 -9.80 -11.52 -0.51
C SER A 49 -8.60 -12.14 -1.23
N THR A 50 -7.85 -11.32 -1.97
CA THR A 50 -6.71 -11.79 -2.77
C THR A 50 -5.42 -11.92 -1.95
N CYS A 51 -5.31 -11.22 -0.82
CA CYS A 51 -4.14 -11.31 0.05
C CYS A 51 -4.08 -12.68 0.75
N PRO A 52 -3.03 -13.50 0.51
CA PRO A 52 -2.86 -14.77 1.20
C PRO A 52 -2.34 -14.51 2.62
N VAL A 53 -3.23 -14.53 3.60
CA VAL A 53 -2.82 -14.44 5.01
C VAL A 53 -2.08 -15.72 5.43
N ILE A 54 -0.99 -15.55 6.18
CA ILE A 54 -0.24 -16.67 6.76
C ILE A 54 -0.77 -17.01 8.16
N ALA A 55 -0.53 -18.24 8.61
CA ALA A 55 -1.08 -18.73 9.88
C ALA A 55 -0.42 -18.09 11.12
N GLU A 56 0.89 -17.85 11.04
CA GLU A 56 1.71 -17.46 12.18
C GLU A 56 2.56 -16.24 11.88
N LEU A 57 2.75 -15.41 12.91
CA LEU A 57 3.63 -14.27 12.83
C LEU A 57 5.08 -14.75 12.91
N PRO A 58 5.91 -14.53 11.87
CA PRO A 58 7.29 -14.99 11.88
C PRO A 58 8.11 -14.29 12.96
N PRO A 59 9.21 -14.90 13.42
CA PRO A 59 10.12 -14.25 14.35
C PRO A 59 10.78 -13.03 13.70
N GLY A 60 10.88 -11.94 14.45
CA GLY A 60 11.43 -10.70 13.93
C GLY A 60 11.32 -9.56 14.92
N ARG A 61 11.66 -8.35 14.44
CA ARG A 61 11.55 -7.16 15.26
C ARG A 61 10.11 -6.67 15.25
N ALA A 62 9.47 -6.71 16.42
CA ALA A 62 8.08 -6.29 16.57
C ALA A 62 7.93 -4.80 16.87
N PHE A 63 6.93 -4.19 16.24
CA PHE A 63 6.47 -2.83 16.46
C PHE A 63 4.98 -2.90 16.85
N LYS A 64 4.62 -2.20 17.91
CA LYS A 64 3.28 -2.23 18.49
C LYS A 64 2.62 -0.86 18.36
N PRO A 65 1.28 -0.81 18.29
CA PRO A 65 0.59 0.46 18.33
C PRO A 65 0.89 1.29 19.59
N PRO A 66 0.81 2.63 19.49
CA PRO A 66 0.90 3.51 20.64
C PRO A 66 -0.05 3.09 21.78
N MET A 67 0.33 3.32 23.03
CA MET A 67 -0.47 2.87 24.19
C MET A 67 -1.87 3.49 24.19
N VAL A 68 -1.98 4.75 23.78
CA VAL A 68 -3.25 5.46 23.66
C VAL A 68 -4.16 4.76 22.64
N ALA A 69 -3.65 4.45 21.46
CA ALA A 69 -4.41 3.71 20.43
C ALA A 69 -4.91 2.35 20.98
N ARG A 70 -4.07 1.60 21.69
CA ARG A 70 -4.46 0.31 22.29
C ARG A 70 -5.53 0.44 23.38
N ALA A 71 -5.57 1.57 24.09
CA ALA A 71 -6.58 1.81 25.12
C ALA A 71 -7.97 2.05 24.51
N PHE A 72 -8.04 2.91 23.48
CA PHE A 72 -9.30 3.40 22.92
C PHE A 72 -9.80 2.65 21.69
N VAL A 73 -8.92 2.00 20.92
CA VAL A 73 -9.25 1.31 19.67
C VAL A 73 -9.05 -0.19 19.84
N LYS A 74 -10.14 -0.96 19.72
CA LYS A 74 -10.13 -2.42 19.90
C LYS A 74 -9.20 -3.10 18.89
N ALA A 75 -9.30 -2.74 17.60
CA ALA A 75 -8.47 -3.29 16.53
C ALA A 75 -6.97 -3.08 16.79
N SER A 76 -6.58 -1.93 17.35
CA SER A 76 -5.17 -1.65 17.69
C SER A 76 -4.60 -2.57 18.78
N ARG A 77 -5.43 -3.34 19.50
CA ARG A 77 -4.94 -4.27 20.54
C ARG A 77 -4.34 -5.55 19.97
N SER A 78 -4.89 -6.04 18.85
CA SER A 78 -4.39 -7.21 18.11
C SER A 78 -3.36 -6.84 17.06
N MET A 79 -3.33 -5.58 16.62
CA MET A 79 -2.37 -5.12 15.63
C MET A 79 -0.93 -5.26 16.11
N GLN A 80 -0.12 -5.93 15.29
CA GLN A 80 1.31 -6.08 15.52
C GLN A 80 2.03 -6.10 14.19
N TRP A 81 3.01 -5.23 14.05
CA TRP A 81 3.86 -5.19 12.88
C TRP A 81 5.17 -5.91 13.19
N VAL A 82 5.69 -6.73 12.29
CA VAL A 82 6.95 -7.46 12.44
C VAL A 82 7.82 -7.28 11.21
N ARG A 83 9.04 -6.84 11.48
CA ARG A 83 10.12 -6.84 10.50
C ARG A 83 10.82 -8.19 10.53
N THR A 84 10.94 -8.83 9.37
CA THR A 84 11.89 -9.93 9.19
C THR A 84 13.06 -9.47 8.30
N ASN A 85 13.99 -10.37 7.99
CA ASN A 85 15.01 -10.06 6.99
C ASN A 85 14.44 -10.05 5.57
N ASP A 86 13.36 -10.81 5.34
CA ASP A 86 12.84 -11.16 4.03
C ASP A 86 11.49 -10.49 3.71
N ALA A 87 10.78 -9.98 4.73
CA ALA A 87 9.45 -9.42 4.58
C ALA A 87 9.06 -8.34 5.60
N LEU A 88 8.04 -7.60 5.18
CA LEU A 88 7.16 -6.73 5.97
C LEU A 88 5.96 -7.57 6.41
N VAL A 89 5.64 -7.63 7.70
CA VAL A 89 4.53 -8.44 8.20
C VAL A 89 3.63 -7.63 9.12
N LEU A 90 2.31 -7.69 8.89
CA LEU A 90 1.29 -7.07 9.72
C LEU A 90 0.30 -8.12 10.19
N ARG A 91 0.14 -8.28 11.50
CA ARG A 91 -1.03 -8.94 12.09
C ARG A 91 -2.11 -7.91 12.37
N ASP A 92 -3.35 -8.22 12.02
CA ASP A 92 -4.56 -7.48 12.40
C ASP A 92 -5.72 -8.45 12.74
N GLU A 93 -6.96 -7.99 12.62
CA GLU A 93 -8.16 -8.80 12.88
C GLU A 93 -8.46 -9.80 11.74
N ASP A 94 -7.99 -9.53 10.52
CA ASP A 94 -8.24 -10.36 9.33
C ASP A 94 -7.18 -11.46 9.16
N GLY A 95 -5.98 -11.28 9.72
CA GLY A 95 -4.96 -12.32 9.74
C GLY A 95 -3.54 -11.79 9.89
N VAL A 96 -2.59 -12.50 9.27
CA VAL A 96 -1.19 -12.08 9.18
C VAL A 96 -0.87 -11.84 7.71
N HIS A 97 -0.73 -10.57 7.36
CA HIS A 97 -0.39 -10.10 6.02
C HIS A 97 1.12 -10.03 5.87
N GLU A 98 1.64 -10.55 4.76
CA GLU A 98 3.06 -10.53 4.46
C GLU A 98 3.31 -9.90 3.08
N VAL A 99 4.29 -9.01 3.00
CA VAL A 99 4.87 -8.54 1.74
C VAL A 99 6.37 -8.77 1.79
N ARG A 100 6.87 -9.71 0.98
CA ARG A 100 8.31 -9.95 0.85
C ARG A 100 8.99 -8.76 0.17
N TRP A 101 10.22 -8.47 0.55
CA TRP A 101 10.97 -7.32 0.02
C TRP A 101 11.16 -7.41 -1.51
N ASP A 102 11.36 -8.62 -2.03
CA ASP A 102 11.48 -8.90 -3.48
C ASP A 102 10.12 -8.91 -4.21
N GLN A 103 9.02 -8.69 -3.50
CA GLN A 103 7.66 -8.67 -4.04
C GLN A 103 6.96 -7.32 -3.79
N VAL A 104 7.69 -6.27 -3.40
CA VAL A 104 7.13 -4.93 -3.32
C VAL A 104 6.80 -4.45 -4.73
N ALA A 105 5.52 -4.17 -4.97
CA ALA A 105 5.00 -3.64 -6.22
C ALA A 105 5.00 -2.10 -6.25
N GLY A 106 4.92 -1.47 -5.08
CA GLY A 106 4.90 -0.02 -4.96
C GLY A 106 4.81 0.44 -3.52
N VAL A 107 5.18 1.69 -3.27
CA VAL A 107 5.05 2.36 -1.98
C VAL A 107 4.43 3.72 -2.18
N MET A 108 3.22 3.91 -1.64
CA MET A 108 2.54 5.20 -1.63
C MET A 108 2.97 6.00 -0.40
N ARG A 109 3.50 7.19 -0.64
CA ARG A 109 3.86 8.12 0.44
C ARG A 109 2.61 8.65 1.10
N GLY A 110 2.53 8.50 2.42
CA GLY A 110 1.48 9.13 3.21
C GLY A 110 1.68 10.65 3.24
N GLN A 111 0.57 11.40 3.18
CA GLN A 111 0.57 12.86 3.29
C GLN A 111 0.08 13.28 4.69
N GLY A 112 0.77 14.23 5.32
CA GLY A 112 0.40 14.70 6.66
C GLY A 112 0.41 13.58 7.71
N ASP A 113 -0.77 13.27 8.25
CA ASP A 113 -0.97 12.23 9.27
C ASP A 113 -1.30 10.84 8.68
N GLU A 114 -1.39 10.74 7.35
CA GLU A 114 -1.72 9.48 6.67
C GLU A 114 -0.53 8.50 6.66
N PRO A 115 -0.79 7.19 6.74
CA PRO A 115 0.26 6.19 6.69
C PRO A 115 0.86 6.09 5.28
N THR A 116 2.15 5.82 5.21
CA THR A 116 2.78 5.27 4.01
C THR A 116 2.27 3.85 3.80
N VAL A 117 1.84 3.49 2.60
CA VAL A 117 1.28 2.15 2.31
C VAL A 117 2.21 1.39 1.39
N VAL A 118 2.58 0.17 1.77
CA VAL A 118 3.37 -0.74 0.93
C VAL A 118 2.46 -1.74 0.24
N PHE A 119 2.56 -1.83 -1.07
CA PHE A 119 1.80 -2.77 -1.90
C PHE A 119 2.67 -3.94 -2.33
N GLY A 120 2.19 -5.15 -2.09
CA GLY A 120 2.82 -6.38 -2.57
C GLY A 120 2.22 -6.87 -3.89
N LEU A 121 3.03 -7.54 -4.70
CA LEU A 121 2.57 -8.26 -5.91
C LEU A 121 1.56 -9.38 -5.58
N ASN A 122 1.48 -9.79 -4.32
CA ASN A 122 0.51 -10.76 -3.82
C ASN A 122 -0.84 -10.14 -3.43
N GLY A 123 -1.06 -8.85 -3.69
CA GLY A 123 -2.30 -8.15 -3.38
C GLY A 123 -2.46 -7.71 -1.93
N CYS A 124 -1.46 -7.91 -1.07
CA CYS A 124 -1.47 -7.37 0.28
C CYS A 124 -1.06 -5.89 0.28
N ALA A 125 -1.70 -5.09 1.14
CA ALA A 125 -1.35 -3.70 1.39
C ALA A 125 -1.06 -3.53 2.89
N ILE A 126 0.12 -3.00 3.23
CA ILE A 126 0.57 -2.85 4.61
C ILE A 126 0.77 -1.36 4.91
N PRO A 127 -0.13 -0.73 5.70
CA PRO A 127 0.02 0.66 6.11
C PRO A 127 1.05 0.80 7.23
N LEU A 128 1.82 1.88 7.16
CA LEU A 128 2.87 2.25 8.11
C LEU A 128 2.86 3.74 8.41
N GLY A 129 2.70 4.09 9.68
CA GLY A 129 2.86 5.47 10.15
C GLY A 129 3.10 5.53 11.65
N ALA A 130 3.66 6.63 12.13
CA ALA A 130 3.94 6.84 13.55
C ALA A 130 2.67 6.85 14.41
N ALA A 131 1.54 7.27 13.84
CA ALA A 131 0.22 7.18 14.48
C ALA A 131 -0.22 5.72 14.69
N MET A 132 0.18 4.81 13.80
CA MET A 132 -0.19 3.40 13.85
C MET A 132 0.77 2.55 14.68
N PHE A 133 2.08 2.81 14.58
CA PHE A 133 3.11 2.01 15.23
C PHE A 133 4.19 2.86 15.88
N ARG A 134 4.53 2.53 17.12
CA ARG A 134 5.61 3.20 17.85
C ARG A 134 6.95 2.84 17.21
N GLY A 135 7.75 3.86 16.85
CA GLY A 135 9.03 3.66 16.19
C GLY A 135 8.93 3.39 14.67
N ALA A 136 7.78 3.69 14.06
CA ALA A 136 7.57 3.57 12.62
C ALA A 136 8.61 4.34 11.78
N ASP A 137 9.15 5.45 12.29
CA ASP A 137 10.17 6.25 11.57
C ASP A 137 11.41 5.44 11.21
N GLN A 138 11.83 4.53 12.08
CA GLN A 138 12.95 3.64 11.78
C GLN A 138 12.61 2.69 10.64
N LEU A 139 11.39 2.18 10.61
CA LEU A 139 10.94 1.29 9.56
C LEU A 139 10.75 2.03 8.24
N LEU A 140 10.27 3.27 8.27
CA LEU A 140 10.22 4.15 7.09
C LEU A 140 11.62 4.43 6.55
N GLY A 141 12.63 4.59 7.42
CA GLY A 141 14.04 4.66 7.01
C GLY A 141 14.49 3.39 6.29
N GLU A 142 14.25 2.22 6.88
CA GLU A 142 14.61 0.93 6.27
C GLU A 142 13.89 0.67 4.94
N LEU A 143 12.63 1.09 4.81
CA LEU A 143 11.88 1.04 3.56
C LEU A 143 12.60 1.85 2.47
N LYS A 144 13.04 3.08 2.78
CA LYS A 144 13.75 3.93 1.83
C LYS A 144 15.08 3.32 1.38
N ASP A 145 15.74 2.59 2.27
CA ASP A 145 17.02 1.93 1.98
C ASP A 145 16.85 0.65 1.13
N ARG A 146 15.73 -0.07 1.31
CA ARG A 146 15.50 -1.39 0.69
C ARG A 146 14.68 -1.35 -0.58
N VAL A 147 13.75 -0.41 -0.71
CA VAL A 147 12.82 -0.34 -1.83
C VAL A 147 13.38 0.59 -2.91
N PRO A 148 13.52 0.12 -4.16
CA PRO A 148 13.93 0.95 -5.29
C PRO A 148 13.11 2.25 -5.39
N ALA A 149 13.79 3.37 -5.62
CA ALA A 149 13.19 4.71 -5.58
C ALA A 149 12.08 4.92 -6.63
N ASP A 150 12.12 4.18 -7.74
CA ASP A 150 11.13 4.18 -8.83
C ASP A 150 9.81 3.49 -8.46
N LEU A 151 9.79 2.69 -7.39
CA LEU A 151 8.56 2.10 -6.84
C LEU A 151 7.82 3.04 -5.89
N TRP A 152 8.38 4.20 -5.57
CA TRP A 152 7.75 5.16 -4.68
C TRP A 152 6.96 6.21 -5.43
N PHE A 153 5.68 6.36 -5.08
CA PHE A 153 4.79 7.33 -5.66
C PHE A 153 4.02 8.09 -4.58
N ASP A 154 3.48 9.24 -4.96
CA ASP A 154 2.56 10.02 -4.15
C ASP A 154 1.14 9.71 -4.64
N GLU A 155 0.16 9.75 -3.73
CA GLU A 155 -1.23 9.73 -4.17
C GLU A 155 -1.45 10.93 -5.11
N PRO A 156 -2.08 10.72 -6.28
CA PRO A 156 -2.42 11.85 -7.12
C PRO A 156 -3.41 12.72 -6.33
N ASN A 157 -2.95 13.87 -5.85
CA ASN A 157 -3.85 14.94 -5.43
C ASN A 157 -4.74 15.23 -6.63
N ASP A 158 -6.06 15.16 -6.45
CA ASP A 158 -7.03 15.37 -7.51
C ASP A 158 -6.65 16.58 -8.39
N LEU A 159 -6.44 16.27 -9.67
CA LEU A 159 -6.72 17.04 -10.88
C LEU A 159 -7.04 18.54 -10.66
N ASP A 160 -6.06 19.40 -10.91
CA ASP A 160 -6.30 20.76 -11.42
C ASP A 160 -6.85 20.71 -12.86
#